data_AF-A0A371GNR4-F1
#
_entry.id   AF-A0A371GNR4-F1
#
_cell.length_a   1.000
_cell.length_b   1.000
_cell.length_c   1.000
_cell.angle_alpha   90.00
_cell.angle_beta   90.00
_cell.angle_gamma   90.00
#
_symmetry.space_group_name_H-M   'P 1'
#
loop_
_entity.id
_entity.type
_entity.pdbx_description
1 polymer ?
#
loop_
_entity_poly.entity_id
_entity_poly.type
_entity_poly.pdbx_seq_one_letter_code
_entity_poly.pdbx_strand_id
1 'polypeptide(L)' 'MTYTELLPLLLQSNLIAVVPLRLVEPPYPKSYDLNTKCDYHGGVIGHSTKRCWGLKHKVQDLIDGGWLGPRMPRARA' A
#
# COMPACT_ATOMS: atom_id res chain seq x y z
N MET A 1 -8.63 -11.73 0.18
CA MET A 1 -7.91 -10.73 0.98
C MET A 1 -7.95 -9.40 0.28
N THR A 2 -8.39 -8.35 0.97
CA THR A 2 -8.39 -6.97 0.45
C THR A 2 -7.16 -6.21 0.96
N TYR A 3 -6.70 -5.20 0.21
CA TYR A 3 -5.55 -4.36 0.63
C TYR A 3 -5.77 -3.66 1.98
N THR A 4 -7.02 -3.37 2.31
CA THR A 4 -7.43 -2.80 3.61
C THR A 4 -7.22 -3.76 4.78
N GLU A 5 -7.39 -5.06 4.56
CA GLU A 5 -7.12 -6.09 5.58
C GLU A 5 -5.63 -6.46 5.64
N LEU A 6 -4.95 -6.37 4.50
CA LEU A 6 -3.53 -6.72 4.37
C LEU A 6 -2.62 -5.63 4.96
N LEU A 7 -3.03 -4.36 4.86
CA LEU A 7 -2.29 -3.21 5.41
C LEU A 7 -1.91 -3.36 6.89
N PRO A 8 -2.85 -3.61 7.84
CA PRO A 8 -2.49 -3.75 9.25
C PRO A 8 -1.62 -4.98 9.53
N LEU A 9 -1.73 -6.05 8.73
CA LEU A 9 -0.87 -7.22 8.86
C LEU A 9 0.57 -6.90 8.47
N LEU A 10 0.78 -6.20 7.35
CA LEU A 10 2.12 -5.81 6.91
C LEU A 10 2.76 -4.77 7.84
N LEU A 11 1.97 -3.88 8.42
CA LEU A 11 2.44 -2.93 9.44
C LEU A 11 2.88 -3.66 10.72
N GLN A 12 2.09 -4.64 11.20
CA GLN A 12 2.44 -5.46 12.37
C GLN A 12 3.70 -6.30 12.14
N SER A 13 3.88 -6.85 10.93
CA SER A 13 5.09 -7.57 10.54
C SER A 13 6.27 -6.65 10.22
N ASN A 14 6.11 -5.34 10.37
CA ASN A 14 7.12 -4.32 10.10
C ASN A 14 7.71 -4.40 8.67
N LEU A 15 6.93 -4.95 7.72
CA LEU A 15 7.29 -5.10 6.31
C LEU A 15 7.02 -3.82 5.52
N ILE A 16 6.08 -3.01 6.00
CA ILE A 16 5.81 -1.66 5.48
C ILE A 16 5.69 -0.70 6.65
N ALA A 17 5.83 0.60 6.37
CA ALA A 17 5.55 1.67 7.30
C ALA A 17 4.49 2.59 6.71
N VAL A 18 3.73 3.28 7.56
CA VAL A 18 2.85 4.38 7.13
C VAL A 18 3.73 5.50 6.59
N VAL A 19 3.47 5.91 5.34
CA VAL A 19 4.26 6.96 4.68
C VAL A 19 3.40 8.22 4.60
N PRO A 20 3.71 9.28 5.37
CA PRO A 20 2.98 10.54 5.26
C PRO A 20 3.09 11.06 3.83
N LEU A 21 1.95 11.35 3.21
CA LEU A 21 1.92 12.03 1.91
C LEU A 21 1.51 13.48 2.10
N ARG A 22 2.11 14.38 1.32
CA ARG A 22 1.63 15.76 1.25
C ARG A 22 0.24 15.77 0.64
N LEU A 23 -0.69 16.47 1.29
CA LEU A 23 -1.99 16.78 0.71
C LEU A 23 -1.77 17.56 -0.59
N VAL A 24 -2.50 17.18 -1.62
CA VAL A 24 -2.50 17.91 -2.89
C VAL A 24 -3.23 19.21 -2.67
N GLU A 25 -2.63 20.33 -3.06
CA GLU A 25 -3.31 21.63 -3.04
C GLU A 25 -4.19 21.81 -4.29
N PRO A 26 -5.30 22.57 -4.23
CA PRO A 26 -6.12 22.85 -5.39
C PRO A 26 -5.33 23.52 -6.53
N PRO A 27 -5.67 23.27 -7.81
CA PRO A 27 -6.85 22.53 -8.28
C PRO A 27 -6.65 21.02 -8.23
N TYR A 28 -7.62 20.32 -7.62
CA TYR A 28 -7.56 18.86 -7.49
C TYR A 28 -7.74 18.17 -8.84
N PRO A 29 -7.01 17.08 -9.10
CA PRO A 29 -7.23 16.26 -10.30
C PRO A 29 -8.61 15.58 -10.23
N LYS A 30 -9.21 15.25 -11.39
CA LYS A 30 -10.54 14.61 -11.49
C LYS A 30 -10.66 13.29 -10.71
N SER A 31 -9.54 12.63 -10.44
CA SER A 31 -9.48 11.38 -9.69
C SER A 31 -9.39 11.56 -8.17
N TYR A 32 -9.30 12.81 -7.69
CA TYR A 32 -9.24 13.14 -6.27
C TYR A 32 -10.64 13.06 -5.67
N ASP A 33 -10.81 12.14 -4.73
CA ASP A 33 -12.06 11.90 -4.04
C ASP A 33 -11.94 12.33 -2.57
N LEU A 34 -12.62 13.44 -2.26
CA LEU A 34 -12.68 14.04 -0.92
C LEU A 34 -13.34 13.14 0.12
N ASN A 35 -14.14 12.16 -0.31
CA ASN A 35 -14.84 11.24 0.57
C ASN A 35 -14.02 9.96 0.85
N THR A 36 -12.85 9.82 0.23
CA THR A 36 -11.98 8.66 0.43
C THR A 36 -10.68 9.05 1.09
N LYS A 37 -10.25 8.18 2.01
CA LYS A 37 -8.99 8.30 2.73
C LYS A 37 -8.09 7.10 2.47
N CYS A 38 -6.79 7.33 2.51
CA CYS A 38 -5.78 6.29 2.40
C CYS A 38 -5.09 6.06 3.74
N ASP A 39 -5.37 4.94 4.38
CA ASP A 39 -4.80 4.59 5.69
C ASP A 39 -3.29 4.31 5.60
N TYR A 40 -2.80 3.83 4.44
CA TYR A 40 -1.37 3.66 4.19
C TYR A 40 -0.58 4.98 4.28
N HIS A 41 -1.26 6.10 3.99
CA HIS A 41 -0.68 7.44 4.05
C HIS A 41 -1.06 8.22 5.31
N GLY A 42 -1.55 7.53 6.34
CA GLY A 42 -1.97 8.19 7.59
C GLY A 42 -3.34 8.86 7.49
N GLY A 43 -4.20 8.38 6.59
CA GLY A 43 -5.58 8.89 6.43
C GLY A 43 -5.71 10.08 5.50
N VAL A 44 -4.71 10.35 4.65
CA VAL A 44 -4.75 11.43 3.66
C VAL A 44 -5.95 11.26 2.73
N ILE A 45 -6.64 12.37 2.49
CA ILE A 45 -7.81 12.46 1.62
C ILE A 45 -7.36 12.46 0.15
N GLY A 46 -8.17 11.85 -0.72
CA GLY A 46 -8.02 11.95 -2.17
C GLY A 46 -8.07 10.61 -2.90
N HIS A 47 -7.63 9.52 -2.27
CA HIS A 47 -7.79 8.17 -2.80
C HIS A 47 -7.98 7.16 -1.69
N SER A 48 -8.66 6.05 -2.00
CA SER A 48 -8.87 4.96 -1.05
C SER A 48 -7.64 4.06 -0.92
N THR A 49 -7.46 3.44 0.25
CA THR A 49 -6.39 2.45 0.53
C THR A 49 -6.31 1.35 -0.54
N LYS A 50 -7.44 0.88 -1.07
CA LYS A 50 -7.50 -0.13 -2.15
C LYS A 50 -6.91 0.36 -3.48
N ARG A 51 -7.02 1.66 -3.77
CA ARG A 51 -6.51 2.29 -5.00
C ARG A 51 -5.14 2.93 -4.81
N CYS A 52 -4.58 2.85 -3.60
CA CYS A 52 -3.26 3.39 -3.30
C CYS A 52 -2.20 2.70 -4.16
N TRP A 53 -1.58 3.47 -5.03
CA TRP A 53 -0.55 2.95 -5.91
C TRP A 53 0.74 2.65 -5.14
N GLY A 54 1.07 3.47 -4.13
CA GLY A 54 2.21 3.23 -3.24
C GLY A 54 2.11 1.90 -2.50
N LEU A 55 0.93 1.58 -1.95
CA LEU A 55 0.70 0.29 -1.29
C LEU A 55 0.84 -0.88 -2.28
N LYS A 56 0.28 -0.76 -3.49
CA LYS A 56 0.40 -1.82 -4.51
C LYS A 56 1.85 -2.08 -4.91
N HIS A 57 2.62 -1.02 -5.14
CA HIS A 57 4.05 -1.14 -5.43
C HIS A 57 4.78 -1.82 -4.28
N LYS A 58 4.54 -1.40 -3.03
CA LYS A 58 5.20 -2.00 -1.87
C LYS A 58 4.86 -3.48 -1.70
N VAL A 59 3.62 -3.86 -1.93
CA VAL A 59 3.20 -5.27 -1.90
C VAL A 59 3.88 -6.06 -3.02
N GLN A 60 4.00 -5.49 -4.21
CA GLN A 60 4.74 -6.13 -5.31
C GLN A 60 6.23 -6.29 -4.96
N ASP A 61 6.87 -5.27 -4.41
CA ASP A 61 8.27 -5.34 -3.94
C ASP A 61 8.48 -6.46 -2.91
N LEU A 62 7.50 -6.66 -2.00
CA LEU A 62 7.54 -7.73 -1.01
C LEU A 62 7.32 -9.12 -1.63
N ILE A 63 6.51 -9.23 -2.68
CA ILE A 63 6.34 -10.47 -3.44
C ILE A 63 7.62 -10.80 -4.20
N ASP A 64 8.19 -9.83 -4.91
CA ASP A 64 9.41 -9.98 -5.70
C ASP A 64 10.62 -10.28 -4.81
N GLY A 65 10.66 -9.70 -3.60
CA GLY A 65 11.63 -10.01 -2.56
C GLY A 65 11.40 -11.35 -1.84
N GLY A 66 10.34 -12.09 -2.18
CA GLY A 66 10.05 -13.42 -1.61
C GLY A 66 9.44 -13.41 -0.21
N TRP A 67 9.04 -12.24 0.32
CA TRP A 67 8.43 -12.09 1.64
C TRP A 67 6.94 -12.44 1.66
N LEU A 68 6.24 -12.27 0.53
CA LEU A 68 4.80 -12.52 0.39
C LEU A 68 4.44 -13.57 -0.66
N GLY A 69 5.42 -14.33 -1.17
CA GLY A 69 5.20 -15.39 -2.17
C GLY A 69 5.10 -16.80 -1.57
N PRO A 70 4.49 -17.77 -2.28
CA PRO A 70 4.67 -19.18 -1.96
C PRO A 70 6.17 -19.47 -2.01
N ARG A 71 6.70 -20.17 -0.99
CA ARG A 71 8.11 -20.54 -0.90
C ARG A 71 8.58 -21.04 -2.27
N MET A 72 9.39 -20.25 -2.97
CA MET A 72 10.09 -20.75 -4.15
C MET A 72 10.87 -21.99 -3.68
N PRO A 73 10.76 -23.15 -4.35
CA PRO A 73 11.61 -24.27 -4.04
C PRO A 73 13.05 -23.77 -4.21
N ARG A 74 13.85 -23.90 -3.15
CA ARG A 74 15.29 -23.65 -3.19
C ARG A 74 15.83 -24.23 -4.50
N ALA A 75 16.35 -23.37 -5.37
CA ALA A 75 17.14 -23.84 -6.50
C ALA A 75 18.27 -24.70 -5.90
N ARG A 76 18.20 -26.01 -6.15
CA ARG A 76 19.31 -26.91 -5.87
C ARG A 76 20.21 -26.89 -7.11
N ALA A 77 21.49 -26.64 -6.83
CA ALA A 77 22.68 -26.78 -7.68
C ALA A 77 22.80 -25.78 -8.83
#